data_AF-A0A9P7CXD9-F1
#
_entry.id   AF-A0A9P7CXD9-F1
#
_cell.length_a   1.000
_cell.length_b   1.000
_cell.length_c   1.000
_cell.angle_alpha   90.00
_cell.angle_beta   90.00
_cell.angle_gamma   90.00
#
_symmetry.space_group_name_H-M   'P 1'
#
loop_
_entity.id
_entity.type
_entity.pdbx_description
1 polymer ?
#
loop_
_entity_poly.entity_id
_entity_poly.type
_entity_poly.pdbx_seq_one_letter_code
_entity_poly.pdbx_strand_id
1 'polypeptide(L)' 'PHTCIRESIFAEPRIDHHFQYQEVQETRRSRSYRMTLVDLGCCMGTDLRKLVVDGFPVPVRLTC' A
#
# COMPACT_ATOMS: atom_id res chain seq x y z
N PRO A 1 10.32 3.74 22.36
CA PRO A 1 10.08 4.03 20.93
C PRO A 1 9.73 2.76 20.15
N HIS A 2 8.74 2.81 19.26
CA HIS A 2 8.33 1.67 18.43
C HIS A 2 9.46 1.24 17.48
N THR A 3 9.58 -0.08 17.24
CA THR A 3 10.63 -0.67 16.39
C THR A 3 10.64 -0.04 14.99
N CYS A 4 9.46 0.25 14.43
CA CYS A 4 9.34 0.89 13.11
C CYS A 4 10.12 2.19 13.00
N ILE A 5 10.15 3.03 14.06
CA ILE A 5 10.88 4.30 14.08
C ILE A 5 12.37 4.07 14.33
N ARG A 6 12.71 3.17 15.26
CA ARG A 6 14.12 2.91 15.65
C ARG A 6 14.96 2.39 14.50
N GLU A 7 14.38 1.55 13.67
CA GLU A 7 15.07 0.89 12.56
C GLU A 7 14.79 1.56 11.21
N SER A 8 14.07 2.68 11.20
CA SER A 8 13.65 3.36 9.96
C SER A 8 12.93 2.46 8.96
N ILE A 9 12.28 1.39 9.44
CA ILE A 9 11.52 0.44 8.62
C ILE A 9 10.40 1.14 7.84
N PHE A 10 9.91 2.28 8.34
CA PHE A 10 8.93 3.10 7.65
C PHE A 10 9.49 3.75 6.37
N ALA A 11 10.80 3.82 6.14
CA ALA A 11 11.36 4.49 4.99
C ALA A 11 11.06 3.72 3.68
N GLU A 12 10.95 2.40 3.76
CA GLU A 12 10.78 1.51 2.61
C GLU A 12 9.35 0.97 2.52
N PRO A 13 8.84 0.69 1.31
CA PRO A 13 7.57 0.01 1.16
C PRO A 13 7.68 -1.45 1.64
N ARG A 14 6.58 -2.02 2.15
CA ARG A 14 6.61 -3.37 2.76
C ARG A 14 5.55 -4.33 2.25
N ILE A 15 4.44 -3.81 1.72
CA ILE A 15 3.34 -4.65 1.23
C ILE A 15 3.78 -5.61 0.11
N ASP A 16 4.86 -5.30 -0.61
CA ASP A 16 5.44 -6.18 -1.63
C ASP A 16 6.05 -7.47 -1.08
N HIS A 17 6.39 -7.50 0.21
CA HIS A 17 6.77 -8.74 0.90
C HIS A 17 5.56 -9.57 1.37
N HIS A 18 4.34 -9.03 1.27
CA HIS A 18 3.13 -9.75 1.68
C HIS A 18 2.74 -10.80 0.63
N PHE A 19 2.53 -12.04 1.05
CA PHE A 19 2.28 -13.18 0.15
C PHE A 19 1.06 -12.99 -0.78
N GLN A 20 0.06 -12.20 -0.37
CA GLN A 20 -1.13 -11.91 -1.18
C GLN A 20 -0.97 -10.71 -2.13
N TYR A 21 0.13 -9.95 -2.06
CA TYR A 21 0.24 -8.72 -2.83
C TYR A 21 0.25 -8.95 -4.34
N GLN A 22 0.75 -10.09 -4.80
CA GLN A 22 0.69 -10.45 -6.21
C GLN A 22 -0.76 -10.57 -6.71
N GLU A 23 -1.63 -11.20 -5.92
CA GLU A 23 -3.07 -11.34 -6.25
C GLU A 23 -3.77 -9.97 -6.30
N VAL A 24 -3.39 -9.04 -5.42
CA VAL A 24 -3.87 -7.65 -5.44
C VAL A 24 -3.48 -6.94 -6.75
N GLN A 25 -2.24 -7.15 -7.22
CA GLN A 25 -1.79 -6.60 -8.49
C GLN A 25 -2.50 -7.22 -9.70
N GLU A 26 -2.73 -8.54 -9.70
CA GLU A 26 -3.47 -9.25 -10.75
C GLU A 26 -4.94 -8.80 -10.81
N THR A 27 -5.56 -8.60 -9.64
CA THR A 27 -6.91 -8.06 -9.52
C THR A 27 -7.01 -6.65 -10.12
N ARG A 28 -6.00 -5.80 -9.87
CA ARG A 28 -5.92 -4.48 -10.50
C ARG A 28 -5.86 -4.58 -12.03
N ARG A 29 -4.99 -5.45 -12.57
CA ARG A 29 -4.79 -5.58 -14.02
C ARG A 29 -6.02 -6.13 -14.75
N SER A 30 -6.78 -7.00 -14.10
CA SER A 30 -7.96 -7.66 -14.67
C SER A 30 -9.24 -6.81 -14.63
N ARG A 31 -9.35 -5.84 -13.71
CA ARG A 31 -10.55 -4.99 -13.56
C ARG A 31 -10.34 -3.59 -14.15
N SER A 32 -11.16 -3.23 -15.15
CA SER A 32 -11.21 -1.89 -15.76
C SER A 32 -11.93 -0.82 -14.92
N TYR A 33 -12.44 -1.13 -13.71
CA TYR A 33 -13.22 -0.18 -12.91
C TYR A 33 -12.96 -0.24 -11.40
N ARG A 34 -13.18 0.94 -10.79
CA ARG A 34 -12.83 1.47 -9.46
C ARG A 34 -12.73 0.43 -8.34
N MET A 35 -11.51 0.02 -8.01
CA MET A 35 -11.22 -0.61 -6.71
C MET A 35 -11.11 0.46 -5.64
N THR A 36 -11.79 0.24 -4.51
CA THR A 36 -11.56 1.00 -3.29
C THR A 36 -10.54 0.25 -2.45
N LEU A 37 -9.41 0.89 -2.16
CA LEU A 37 -8.40 0.38 -1.25
C LEU A 37 -8.55 1.10 0.09
N VAL A 38 -8.44 0.33 1.17
CA VAL A 38 -8.45 0.83 2.55
C VAL A 38 -7.18 0.34 3.22
N ASP A 39 -6.33 1.28 3.65
CA ASP A 39 -5.10 0.98 4.39
C ASP A 39 -5.40 1.07 5.89
N LEU A 40 -5.58 -0.08 6.53
CA LEU A 40 -5.87 -0.17 7.97
C LEU A 40 -4.57 -0.16 8.76
N GLY A 41 -4.44 0.78 9.70
CA GLY A 41 -3.21 0.92 10.49
C GLY A 41 -2.08 1.60 9.70
N CYS A 42 -2.42 2.52 8.81
CA CYS A 42 -1.52 3.04 7.79
C CYS A 42 -0.22 3.69 8.32
N CYS A 43 -0.15 4.14 9.58
CA CYS A 43 1.02 4.79 10.20
C CYS A 43 1.74 5.80 9.25
N MET A 44 2.83 5.38 8.59
CA MET A 44 3.63 6.19 7.64
C MET A 44 3.30 5.89 6.16
N GLY A 45 2.17 5.26 5.88
CA GLY A 45 1.65 4.94 4.55
C GLY A 45 2.62 4.15 3.67
N THR A 46 3.40 3.22 4.24
CA THR A 46 4.38 2.41 3.48
C THR A 46 3.72 1.67 2.34
N ASP A 47 2.52 1.14 2.60
CA ASP A 47 1.80 0.27 1.69
C ASP A 47 1.12 1.08 0.59
N LEU A 48 0.47 2.19 0.97
CA LEU A 48 -0.06 3.17 0.03
C LEU A 48 1.01 3.73 -0.92
N ARG A 49 2.21 4.05 -0.42
CA ARG A 49 3.31 4.52 -1.28
C ARG A 49 3.70 3.46 -2.31
N LYS A 50 3.76 2.18 -1.93
CA LYS A 50 4.04 1.08 -2.87
C LYS A 50 2.96 0.98 -3.93
N LEU A 51 1.70 1.02 -3.52
CA LEU A 51 0.55 0.95 -4.42
C LEU A 51 0.59 2.09 -5.44
N VAL A 52 0.86 3.33 -5.02
CA VAL A 52 0.99 4.48 -5.93
C VAL A 52 2.12 4.26 -6.93
N VAL A 53 3.30 3.81 -6.47
CA VAL A 53 4.45 3.50 -7.35
C VAL A 53 4.12 2.41 -8.36
N ASP A 54 3.36 1.39 -7.95
CA ASP A 54 2.97 0.28 -8.82
C ASP A 54 1.85 0.66 -9.80
N GLY A 55 1.34 1.90 -9.73
CA GLY A 55 0.38 2.50 -10.66
C GLY A 55 -1.08 2.33 -10.23
N PHE A 56 -1.35 2.16 -8.94
CA PHE A 56 -2.71 2.31 -8.42
C PHE A 56 -3.10 3.80 -8.46
N PRO A 57 -4.36 4.12 -8.82
CA PRO A 57 -4.81 5.50 -8.85
C PRO A 57 -4.74 6.09 -7.44
N VAL A 58 -4.16 7.29 -7.33
CA VAL A 58 -4.07 8.01 -6.06
C VAL A 58 -5.50 8.32 -5.59
N PRO A 59 -5.94 7.84 -4.42
CA PRO A 59 -7.24 8.20 -3.89
C PRO A 59 -7.30 9.71 -3.66
N VAL A 60 -8.34 10.36 -4.18
CA VAL A 60 -8.62 11.80 -3.95
C VAL A 60 -8.78 12.11 -2.45
N ARG A 61 -9.03 11.08 -1.64
CA ARG A 61 -9.05 11.12 -0.19
C ARG A 61 -8.27 9.92 0.33
N LEU A 62 -7.07 10.16 0.84
CA LEU A 62 -6.32 9.19 1.64
C LEU A 62 -6.86 9.27 3.07
N THR A 63 -7.95 8.57 3.34
CA THR A 63 -8.36 8.31 4.72
C THR A 63 -7.73 7.00 5.15
N CYS A 64 -6.69 7.11 5.95
CA CYS A 64 -6.62 6.30 7.15
C CYS A 64 -7.67 6.85 8.15
#